data_AF-A0A2J8Y3T6-F1
#
_entry.id   AF-A0A2J8Y3T6-F1
#
_cell.length_a   1.000
_cell.length_b   1.000
_cell.length_c   1.000
_cell.angle_alpha   90.00
_cell.angle_beta   90.00
_cell.angle_gamma   90.00
#
_symmetry.space_group_name_H-M   'P 1'
#
loop_
_entity.id
_entity.type
_entity.pdbx_description
1 polymer ?
#
loop_
_entity_poly.entity_id
_entity_poly.type
_entity_poly.pdbx_seq_one_letter_code
_entity_poly.pdbx_strand_id
1 'polypeptide(L)'
;TARKERKKQFIFSDGDCVDLNPEFGIFLTMNPGYAGRQELPENLKIQFRTVAMMVPDRQVHYDFGLRNILSVLRTLGSQKRARPEDSELSIVMRGLRDMNLSKLVDEDEPLFLSLINDLFPGLQLDSNTYVELQ
;
A
#
# COMPACT_ATOMS: atom_id res chain seq x y z
N THR A 1 19.24 23.97 -19.42
CA THR A 1 17.93 23.36 -19.81
C THR A 1 16.93 24.47 -19.98
N ALA A 2 16.03 24.38 -20.95
CA ALA A 2 15.07 25.43 -21.29
C ALA A 2 14.30 25.98 -20.07
N ARG A 3 13.93 25.10 -19.12
CA ARG A 3 13.31 25.48 -17.85
C ARG A 3 14.21 26.34 -16.96
N LYS A 4 15.50 26.01 -16.83
CA LYS A 4 16.47 26.80 -16.04
C LYS A 4 16.70 28.19 -16.64
N GLU A 5 16.62 28.30 -17.96
CA GLU A 5 16.74 29.55 -18.72
C GLU A 5 15.42 30.33 -18.84
N ARG A 6 14.32 29.83 -18.25
CA ARG A 6 12.97 30.42 -18.32
C ARG A 6 12.51 30.69 -19.76
N LYS A 7 12.87 29.81 -20.70
CA LYS A 7 12.43 29.90 -22.10
C LYS A 7 10.93 29.59 -22.19
N LYS A 8 10.23 30.30 -23.09
CA LYS A 8 8.80 30.05 -23.38
C LYS A 8 8.58 28.83 -24.27
N GLN A 9 9.56 28.50 -25.11
CA GLN A 9 9.53 27.39 -26.05
C GLN A 9 10.88 26.69 -26.06
N PHE A 10 10.88 25.43 -26.46
CA PHE A 10 12.10 24.68 -26.71
C PHE A 10 11.91 23.73 -27.89
N ILE A 11 13.03 23.41 -28.54
CA ILE A 11 13.09 22.52 -29.70
C ILE A 11 13.65 21.18 -29.23
N PHE A 12 12.94 20.10 -29.54
CA PHE A 12 13.40 18.73 -29.30
C PHE A 12 14.48 18.33 -30.31
N SER A 13 15.21 17.24 -30.03
CA SER A 13 16.31 16.78 -30.89
C SER A 13 15.87 16.37 -32.29
N ASP A 14 14.60 16.06 -32.47
CA ASP A 14 13.94 15.75 -33.75
C ASP A 14 13.50 17.01 -34.53
N GLY A 15 13.63 18.20 -33.94
CA GLY A 15 13.26 19.48 -34.57
C GLY A 15 11.90 20.02 -34.14
N ASP A 16 11.14 19.29 -33.32
CA ASP A 16 9.80 19.73 -32.90
C ASP A 16 9.88 20.88 -31.90
N CYS A 17 9.17 21.98 -32.19
CA CYS A 17 9.08 23.14 -31.31
C CYS A 17 7.83 23.05 -30.42
N VAL A 18 8.02 23.09 -29.10
CA VAL A 18 6.95 22.93 -28.13
C VAL A 18 6.98 24.05 -27.09
N ASP A 19 5.79 24.55 -26.73
CA ASP A 19 5.60 25.53 -25.65
C ASP A 19 5.91 24.90 -24.28
N LEU A 20 6.63 25.65 -23.45
CA LEU A 20 7.03 25.22 -22.12
C LEU A 20 6.02 25.69 -21.07
N ASN A 21 5.32 24.75 -20.42
CA ASN A 21 4.54 25.03 -19.22
C ASN A 21 5.46 25.04 -17.98
N PRO A 22 5.62 26.14 -17.22
CA PRO A 22 6.48 26.18 -16.04
C PRO A 22 6.00 25.32 -14.85
N GLU A 23 4.73 24.92 -14.83
CA GLU A 23 4.14 24.11 -13.74
C GLU A 23 4.34 22.60 -13.92
N PHE A 24 4.95 22.17 -15.03
CA PHE A 24 5.18 20.74 -15.26
C PHE A 24 6.33 20.18 -14.42
N GLY A 25 6.16 18.95 -13.94
CA GLY A 25 7.17 18.18 -13.23
C GLY A 25 7.33 16.78 -13.83
N ILE A 26 8.54 16.24 -13.78
CA ILE A 26 8.84 14.84 -14.16
C ILE A 26 9.31 14.13 -12.90
N PHE A 27 8.71 12.98 -12.61
CA PHE A 27 9.05 12.14 -11.47
C PHE A 27 9.30 10.71 -11.95
N LEU A 28 10.35 10.09 -11.42
CA LEU A 28 10.67 8.69 -11.67
C LEU A 28 10.69 7.94 -10.34
N THR A 29 10.00 6.81 -10.28
CA THR A 29 10.08 5.88 -9.14
C THR A 29 10.88 4.67 -9.56
N MET A 30 12.00 4.42 -8.88
CA MET A 30 12.84 3.25 -9.11
C MET A 30 12.66 2.27 -7.95
N ASN A 31 12.65 0.97 -8.26
CA ASN A 31 12.74 -0.10 -7.27
C ASN A 31 14.14 -0.73 -7.38
N PRO A 32 15.13 -0.28 -6.60
CA PRO A 32 16.50 -0.77 -6.72
C PRO A 32 16.56 -2.27 -6.38
N GLY A 33 17.35 -3.03 -7.15
CA GLY A 33 17.53 -4.47 -6.92
C GLY A 33 16.39 -5.37 -7.45
N TYR A 34 15.42 -4.85 -8.18
CA TYR A 34 14.40 -5.68 -8.83
C TYR A 34 15.01 -6.47 -10.01
N ALA A 35 15.01 -7.79 -9.92
CA ALA A 35 15.62 -8.67 -10.91
C ALA A 35 15.04 -8.47 -12.33
N GLY A 36 15.90 -8.58 -13.33
CA GLY A 36 15.50 -8.50 -14.74
C GLY A 36 15.26 -7.08 -15.28
N ARG A 37 15.56 -6.03 -14.51
CA ARG A 37 15.49 -4.64 -14.97
C ARG A 37 16.87 -4.03 -15.12
N GLN A 38 17.07 -3.26 -16.19
CA GLN A 38 18.25 -2.44 -16.35
C GLN A 38 18.19 -1.23 -15.42
N GLU A 39 19.33 -0.88 -14.85
CA GLU A 39 19.46 0.35 -14.09
C GLU A 39 19.40 1.58 -15.00
N LEU A 40 18.95 2.69 -14.43
CA LEU A 40 18.99 3.98 -15.10
C LEU A 40 20.47 4.37 -15.36
N PRO A 41 20.85 4.79 -16.57
CA PRO A 41 22.20 5.28 -16.86
C PRO A 41 22.62 6.44 -15.94
N GLU A 42 23.91 6.51 -15.57
CA GLU A 42 24.37 7.51 -14.59
C GLU A 42 24.18 8.96 -15.05
N ASN A 43 24.39 9.24 -16.34
CA ASN A 43 24.15 10.56 -16.94
C ASN A 43 22.68 11.02 -16.85
N LEU A 44 21.75 10.09 -16.62
CA LEU A 44 20.34 10.38 -16.40
C LEU A 44 20.02 10.44 -14.90
N LYS A 45 20.61 9.56 -14.07
CA LYS A 45 20.48 9.60 -12.60
C LYS A 45 20.86 10.98 -12.04
N ILE A 46 21.93 11.61 -12.55
CA ILE A 46 22.37 12.95 -12.10
C ILE A 46 21.34 14.08 -12.33
N GLN A 47 20.33 13.87 -13.19
CA GLN A 47 19.30 14.88 -13.48
C GLN A 47 18.17 14.89 -12.43
N PHE A 48 18.10 13.85 -11.59
CA PHE A 48 17.07 13.69 -10.57
C PHE A 48 17.64 13.85 -9.16
N ARG A 49 16.80 14.31 -8.24
CA ARG A 49 17.09 14.28 -6.80
C ARG A 49 16.51 12.99 -6.23
N THR A 50 17.37 12.12 -5.68
CA THR A 50 16.93 10.86 -5.09
C THR A 50 16.26 11.10 -3.74
N VAL A 51 15.10 10.48 -3.55
CA VAL A 51 14.42 10.37 -2.24
C VAL A 51 14.22 8.89 -1.97
N ALA A 52 14.89 8.37 -0.94
CA ALA A 52 14.72 6.99 -0.53
C ALA A 52 13.46 6.86 0.33
N MET A 53 12.48 6.10 -0.13
CA MET A 53 11.33 5.70 0.67
C MET A 53 11.66 4.37 1.35
N MET A 54 12.34 4.41 2.50
CA MET A 54 12.57 3.23 3.33
C MET A 54 11.54 3.19 4.46
N VAL A 55 10.78 2.10 4.55
CA VAL A 55 9.97 1.76 5.72
C VAL A 55 10.68 0.62 6.44
N PRO A 56 10.84 0.66 7.78
CA PRO A 56 11.45 -0.44 8.50
C PRO A 56 10.43 -1.56 8.62
N ASP A 57 10.71 -2.72 8.03
CA ASP A 57 10.12 -3.96 8.53
C ASP A 57 11.11 -5.12 8.44
N ARG A 58 11.15 -5.93 9.50
CA ARG A 58 12.22 -6.89 9.81
C ARG A 58 11.88 -8.33 9.46
N GLN A 59 10.76 -8.61 8.78
CA GLN A 59 10.38 -9.98 8.42
C GLN A 59 9.81 -10.08 6.99
N VAL A 60 10.44 -10.92 6.16
CA VAL A 60 10.21 -11.04 4.70
C VAL A 60 8.89 -11.74 4.32
N HIS A 61 8.30 -12.53 5.22
CA HIS A 61 7.15 -13.40 4.92
C HIS A 61 5.81 -12.86 5.44
N TYR A 62 5.83 -11.84 6.30
CA TYR A 62 4.63 -11.17 6.76
C TYR A 62 4.44 -9.86 6.00
N ASP A 63 3.52 -9.84 5.04
CA ASP A 63 3.09 -8.58 4.41
C ASP A 63 2.10 -7.86 5.34
N PHE A 64 2.57 -7.32 6.46
CA PHE A 64 1.80 -6.34 7.26
C PHE A 64 2.11 -4.89 6.82
N GLY A 65 2.71 -4.72 5.64
CA GLY A 65 3.12 -3.43 5.12
C GLY A 65 1.96 -2.45 4.92
N LEU A 66 2.29 -1.17 4.73
CA LEU A 66 1.34 -0.06 4.60
C LEU A 66 0.23 -0.26 3.53
N ARG A 67 0.47 -1.11 2.53
CA ARG A 67 -0.53 -1.45 1.50
C ARG A 67 -1.71 -2.26 2.06
N ASN A 68 -1.46 -3.14 3.03
CA ASN A 68 -2.53 -3.89 3.69
C ASN A 68 -3.36 -3.01 4.61
N ILE A 69 -2.75 -2.01 5.27
CA ILE A 69 -3.47 -1.09 6.15
C ILE A 69 -4.54 -0.30 5.39
N LEU A 70 -4.25 0.22 4.19
CA LEU A 70 -5.26 0.95 3.41
C LEU A 70 -6.40 0.02 2.94
N SER A 71 -6.07 -1.23 2.59
CA SER A 71 -7.07 -2.25 2.25
C SER A 71 -7.98 -2.57 3.44
N VAL A 72 -7.39 -2.72 4.63
CA VAL A 72 -8.10 -2.92 5.90
C VAL A 72 -9.05 -1.74 6.16
N LEU A 73 -8.55 -0.51 6.15
CA LEU A 73 -9.37 0.67 6.42
C LEU A 73 -10.54 0.85 5.44
N ARG A 74 -10.32 0.58 4.14
CA ARG A 74 -11.40 0.60 3.14
C ARG A 74 -12.46 -0.46 3.41
N THR A 75 -12.03 -1.67 3.74
CA THR A 75 -12.92 -2.80 4.03
C THR A 75 -13.73 -2.54 5.29
N LEU A 76 -13.08 -2.10 6.38
CA LEU A 76 -13.74 -1.71 7.63
C LEU A 76 -14.76 -0.60 7.41
N GLY A 77 -14.41 0.42 6.63
CA GLY A 77 -15.34 1.50 6.29
C GLY A 77 -16.57 1.01 5.51
N SER A 78 -16.39 0.01 4.63
CA SER A 78 -17.52 -0.64 3.94
C SER A 78 -18.41 -1.42 4.91
N GLN A 79 -17.81 -2.20 5.81
CA GLN A 79 -18.55 -2.98 6.81
C GLN A 79 -19.34 -2.08 7.78
N LYS A 80 -18.75 -0.96 8.24
CA LYS A 80 -19.47 0.01 9.10
C LYS A 80 -20.67 0.64 8.40
N ARG A 81 -20.56 0.94 7.09
CA ARG A 81 -21.69 1.46 6.31
C ARG A 81 -22.79 0.41 6.12
N ALA A 82 -22.43 -0.86 5.95
CA ALA A 82 -23.38 -1.96 5.82
C ALA A 82 -24.04 -2.35 7.16
N ARG A 83 -23.34 -2.13 8.29
CA ARG A 83 -23.81 -2.44 9.65
C ARG A 83 -23.57 -1.25 10.58
N PRO A 84 -24.43 -0.21 10.54
CA PRO A 84 -24.24 1.00 11.33
C PRO A 84 -24.33 0.77 12.85
N GLU A 85 -25.14 -0.20 13.27
CA GLU A 85 -25.38 -0.54 14.67
C GLU A 85 -24.24 -1.34 15.31
N ASP A 86 -23.38 -1.99 14.51
CA ASP A 86 -22.23 -2.74 15.02
C ASP A 86 -21.21 -1.76 15.64
N SER A 87 -20.64 -2.13 16.80
CA SER A 87 -19.60 -1.33 17.44
C SER A 87 -18.35 -1.27 16.53
N GLU A 88 -17.66 -0.13 16.50
CA GLU A 88 -16.44 0.03 15.69
C GLU A 88 -15.36 -0.98 16.10
N LEU A 89 -15.26 -1.29 17.40
CA LEU A 89 -14.38 -2.32 17.95
C LEU A 89 -14.68 -3.70 17.36
N SER A 90 -15.96 -4.08 17.28
CA SER A 90 -16.39 -5.36 16.70
C SER A 90 -16.07 -5.43 15.21
N ILE A 91 -16.24 -4.31 14.49
CA ILE A 91 -15.92 -4.22 13.05
C ILE A 91 -14.42 -4.36 12.83
N VAL A 92 -13.60 -3.65 13.60
CA VAL A 92 -12.13 -3.72 13.53
C VAL A 92 -11.64 -5.14 13.82
N MET A 93 -12.10 -5.75 14.92
CA MET A 93 -11.73 -7.11 15.30
C MET A 93 -12.12 -8.13 14.22
N ARG A 94 -13.35 -8.02 13.66
CA ARG A 94 -13.83 -8.89 12.58
C ARG A 94 -13.00 -8.71 11.31
N GLY A 95 -12.73 -7.49 10.87
CA GLY A 95 -11.93 -7.24 9.67
C GLY A 95 -10.48 -7.67 9.83
N LEU A 96 -9.84 -7.44 10.99
CA LEU A 96 -8.49 -7.94 11.26
C LEU A 96 -8.43 -9.46 11.26
N ARG A 97 -9.42 -10.14 11.84
CA ARG A 97 -9.51 -11.60 11.82
C ARG A 97 -9.69 -12.10 10.39
N ASP A 98 -10.75 -11.68 9.70
CA ASP A 98 -11.16 -12.25 8.41
C ASP A 98 -10.11 -11.98 7.30
N MET A 99 -9.38 -10.86 7.38
CA MET A 99 -8.33 -10.52 6.40
C MET A 99 -7.01 -11.27 6.58
N ASN A 100 -6.78 -11.86 7.76
CA ASN A 100 -5.53 -12.54 8.09
C ASN A 100 -5.71 -14.05 8.30
N LEU A 101 -6.86 -14.51 8.78
CA LEU A 101 -7.14 -15.92 9.07
C LEU A 101 -6.93 -16.82 7.84
N SER A 102 -7.35 -16.37 6.66
CA SER A 102 -7.17 -17.11 5.40
C SER A 102 -5.73 -17.24 4.91
N LYS A 103 -4.76 -16.59 5.58
CA LYS A 103 -3.34 -16.57 5.22
C LYS A 103 -2.46 -17.33 6.21
N LEU A 104 -3.02 -17.80 7.31
CA LEU A 104 -2.28 -18.50 8.36
C LEU A 104 -2.21 -19.99 8.05
N VAL A 105 -1.13 -20.63 8.50
CA VAL A 105 -1.06 -22.09 8.59
C VAL A 105 -1.80 -22.57 9.85
N ASP A 106 -2.30 -23.82 9.84
CA ASP A 106 -3.11 -24.38 10.94
C ASP A 106 -2.45 -24.25 12.33
N GLU A 107 -1.11 -24.28 12.39
CA GLU A 107 -0.34 -24.14 13.63
C GLU A 107 -0.34 -22.71 14.19
N ASP A 108 -0.46 -21.69 13.33
CA ASP A 108 -0.40 -20.27 13.69
C ASP A 108 -1.79 -19.67 13.97
N GLU A 109 -2.86 -20.31 13.51
CA GLU A 109 -4.24 -19.85 13.73
C GLU A 109 -4.58 -19.71 15.23
N PRO A 110 -4.32 -20.69 16.11
CA PRO A 110 -4.62 -20.56 17.54
C PRO A 110 -3.85 -19.43 18.21
N LEU A 111 -2.59 -19.20 17.82
CA LEU A 111 -1.75 -18.12 18.34
C LEU A 111 -2.30 -16.76 17.92
N PHE A 112 -2.68 -16.63 16.65
CA PHE A 112 -3.29 -15.40 16.14
C PHE A 112 -4.63 -15.09 16.82
N LEU A 113 -5.50 -16.09 17.00
CA LEU A 113 -6.77 -15.92 17.70
C LEU A 113 -6.56 -15.53 19.18
N SER A 114 -5.54 -16.06 19.85
CA SER A 114 -5.17 -15.64 21.20
C SER A 114 -4.76 -14.17 21.23
N LEU A 115 -3.92 -13.72 20.30
CA LEU A 115 -3.51 -12.31 20.22
C LEU A 115 -4.69 -11.37 19.94
N ILE A 116 -5.64 -11.79 19.11
CA ILE A 116 -6.87 -11.04 18.85
C ILE A 116 -7.72 -10.92 20.12
N ASN A 117 -7.85 -12.00 20.90
CA ASN A 117 -8.58 -11.96 22.17
C ASN A 117 -7.90 -11.07 23.23
N ASP A 118 -6.57 -11.06 23.27
CA ASP A 118 -5.81 -10.18 24.15
C ASP A 118 -5.95 -8.70 23.75
N LEU A 119 -6.03 -8.42 22.45
CA LEU A 119 -6.17 -7.06 21.93
C LEU A 119 -7.61 -6.51 22.06
N PHE A 120 -8.62 -7.38 22.05
CA PHE A 120 -10.03 -7.04 22.15
C PHE A 120 -10.72 -7.82 23.28
N PRO A 121 -10.35 -7.60 24.55
CA PRO A 121 -10.85 -8.39 25.67
C PRO A 121 -12.36 -8.22 25.86
N GLY A 122 -13.06 -9.34 26.02
CA GLY A 122 -14.51 -9.36 26.28
C GLY A 122 -15.40 -9.16 25.05
N LEU A 123 -14.81 -8.98 23.86
CA LEU A 123 -15.55 -8.94 22.60
C LEU A 123 -15.71 -10.37 22.05
N GLN A 124 -16.95 -10.79 21.82
CA GLN A 124 -17.23 -12.06 21.14
C GLN A 124 -17.68 -11.77 19.72
N LEU A 125 -17.02 -12.36 18.73
CA LEU A 125 -17.41 -12.26 17.33
C LEU A 125 -18.32 -13.43 16.98
N ASP A 126 -19.49 -13.13 16.42
CA ASP A 126 -20.36 -14.17 15.86
C ASP A 126 -19.63 -14.92 14.75
N SER A 127 -19.63 -16.26 14.86
CA SER A 127 -19.21 -17.15 13.79
C SER A 127 -20.23 -17.00 12.66
N ASN A 128 -19.86 -16.31 11.58
CA ASN A 128 -20.64 -16.40 10.34
C ASN A 128 -20.41 -17.80 9.75
N THR A 129 -21.16 -18.78 10.25
CA THR A 129 -21.35 -20.04 9.55
C THR A 129 -22.23 -19.72 8.34
N TYR A 130 -21.69 -19.81 7.13
CA TYR A 130 -22.51 -19.74 5.92
C TYR A 130 -23.37 -21.00 5.86
N VAL A 131 -24.56 -20.92 6.45
CA VAL A 131 -25.52 -22.04 6.52
C VAL A 131 -25.90 -22.56 5.13
N GLU A 132 -25.74 -21.73 4.09
CA GLU A 132 -26.08 -22.04 2.69
C GLU A 132 -24.98 -22.80 1.91
N LEU A 133 -23.80 -23.04 2.49
CA LEU A 133 -22.67 -23.71 1.82
C LEU A 133 -22.35 -25.11 2.39
N GLN A 134 -23.28 -25.72 3.12
CA GLN A 134 -23.22 -27.14 3.52
C GLN A 134 -24.01 -28.03 2.57
#